data_AF-A0A2W6BGA7-F1
#
_entry.id   AF-A0A2W6BGA7-F1
#
_cell.length_a   1.000
_cell.length_b   1.000
_cell.length_c   1.000
_cell.angle_alpha   90.00
_cell.angle_beta   90.00
_cell.angle_gamma   90.00
#
_symmetry.space_group_name_H-M   'P 1'
#
loop_
_entity.id
_entity.type
_entity.pdbx_description
1 polymer ?
#
loop_
_entity_poly.entity_id
_entity_poly.type
_entity_poly.pdbx_seq_one_letter_code
_entity_poly.pdbx_strand_id
1 'polypeptide(L)'
;MVVSESRIRDYLKSANFRDLFIRELGWDHYRERLHVDLPPDSYLLQGVAEKRGMAVFVAAPDEYGRIPEPAARRKIEKQAARSVHEHIIIYVDSAGTTQVWQWVKREAGKPDRAREYTLHAGQSGEPLIQNLQSITFTLDQEAELDLVEVTGKVRAAFDVDKVTKRFYDRFKTEHDRFLGFIQGMEEQGDREWYASLMLNRLMFVYFIQKKGFLDGDPDYLGNRLRLVQQRRGHGQFLSFYRHFLLRLFHEGLGQSQRSSELDTLLGTVPYLNGGLFDVHQLELGYPGIEIADEAFQQVFAFFDQYEWHLDTRPLRKDNEINPDVLGYIFEKYINQKQMGAYYTKEDITGYISKNTVIPFLFDEAKKRCAIAFEPAGSVWSLLRDNPDRYIYEPVRKGVDLELPAHIAGGIHDVSRRGDWNRPAAAECALPTETWREHVARRQRCYEVRQKLAGGQVN
;
A
#
# COMPACT_ATOMS: atom_id res chain seq x y z
N MET A 1 1.10 8.07 32.26
CA MET A 1 0.93 9.23 31.35
C MET A 1 -0.01 8.79 30.24
N VAL A 2 -1.06 9.56 29.90
CA VAL A 2 -1.98 9.17 28.81
C VAL A 2 -1.44 9.72 27.49
N VAL A 3 -1.05 8.82 26.60
CA VAL A 3 -0.55 9.15 25.26
C VAL A 3 -1.66 9.80 24.45
N SER A 4 -1.40 10.96 23.86
CA SER A 4 -2.39 11.67 23.04
C SER A 4 -2.07 11.52 21.56
N GLU A 5 -2.96 10.84 20.83
CA GLU A 5 -2.87 10.67 19.38
C GLU A 5 -2.79 12.00 18.64
N SER A 6 -3.56 13.02 19.08
CA SER A 6 -3.52 14.35 18.48
C SER A 6 -2.16 15.03 18.67
N ARG A 7 -1.55 14.91 19.86
CA ARG A 7 -0.21 15.50 20.11
C ARG A 7 0.88 14.79 19.32
N ILE A 8 0.84 13.45 19.22
CA ILE A 8 1.76 12.71 18.34
C ILE A 8 1.64 13.22 16.90
N ARG A 9 0.41 13.37 16.39
CA ARG A 9 0.17 13.89 15.04
C ARG A 9 0.76 15.29 14.84
N ASP A 10 0.62 16.17 15.82
CA ASP A 10 1.15 17.53 15.75
C ASP A 10 2.69 17.54 15.77
N TYR A 11 3.32 16.68 16.57
CA TYR A 11 4.78 16.54 16.56
C TYR A 11 5.30 15.92 15.26
N LEU A 12 4.59 14.96 14.67
CA LEU A 12 4.93 14.43 13.35
C LEU A 12 4.86 15.52 12.28
N LYS A 13 3.78 16.32 12.25
CA LYS A 13 3.62 17.42 11.26
C LYS A 13 4.69 18.51 11.42
N SER A 14 5.10 18.80 12.64
CA SER A 14 6.13 19.81 12.94
C SER A 14 7.55 19.27 12.91
N ALA A 15 7.74 17.98 12.60
CA ALA A 15 9.02 17.27 12.67
C ALA A 15 9.74 17.42 14.02
N ASN A 16 9.01 17.62 15.12
CA ASN A 16 9.55 17.73 16.47
C ASN A 16 9.66 16.34 17.12
N PHE A 17 10.60 15.55 16.60
CA PHE A 17 10.81 14.17 17.03
C PHE A 17 11.33 14.07 18.46
N ARG A 18 12.07 15.08 18.95
CA ARG A 18 12.55 15.08 20.33
C ARG A 18 11.40 15.12 21.32
N ASP A 19 10.49 16.08 21.19
CA ASP A 19 9.36 16.18 22.11
C ASP A 19 8.38 15.02 21.91
N LEU A 20 8.21 14.51 20.68
CA LEU A 20 7.46 13.29 20.42
C LEU A 20 7.95 12.14 21.30
N PHE A 21 9.23 11.80 21.21
CA PHE A 21 9.77 10.64 21.92
C PHE A 21 9.83 10.86 23.43
N ILE A 22 10.27 12.04 23.88
CA ILE A 22 10.48 12.31 25.30
C ILE A 22 9.17 12.56 26.03
N ARG A 23 8.27 13.40 25.47
CA ARG A 23 7.07 13.84 26.18
C ARG A 23 5.88 12.91 25.98
N GLU A 24 5.72 12.32 24.79
CA GLU A 24 4.57 11.44 24.53
C GLU A 24 4.91 9.96 24.73
N LEU A 25 6.12 9.52 24.35
CA LEU A 25 6.47 8.10 24.33
C LEU A 25 7.27 7.64 25.57
N GLY A 26 7.72 8.56 26.43
CA GLY A 26 8.47 8.22 27.65
C GLY A 26 9.90 7.73 27.38
N TRP A 27 10.53 8.23 26.32
CA TRP A 27 11.94 7.96 26.02
C TRP A 27 12.87 8.96 26.72
N ASP A 28 14.13 8.59 26.82
CA ASP A 28 15.15 9.35 27.52
C ASP A 28 15.88 10.33 26.61
N HIS A 29 16.50 11.35 27.22
CA HIS A 29 17.20 12.39 26.48
C HIS A 29 18.48 11.84 25.87
N TYR A 30 18.63 12.00 24.55
CA TYR A 30 19.83 11.61 23.82
C TYR A 30 20.26 12.73 22.88
N ARG A 31 21.58 12.97 22.79
CA ARG A 31 22.15 14.11 22.05
C ARG A 31 23.41 13.77 21.26
N GLU A 32 23.79 12.51 21.18
CA GLU A 32 24.96 12.12 20.40
C GLU A 32 24.75 12.40 18.91
N ARG A 33 25.86 12.57 18.19
CA ARG A 33 25.88 12.86 16.77
C ARG A 33 26.79 11.87 16.09
N LEU A 34 26.31 11.25 15.01
CA LEU A 34 27.10 10.35 14.20
C LEU A 34 27.31 10.96 12.81
N HIS A 35 28.58 11.01 12.39
CA HIS A 35 28.96 11.39 11.04
C HIS A 35 29.10 10.15 10.18
N VAL A 36 28.47 10.18 9.02
CA VAL A 36 28.41 9.07 8.07
C VAL A 36 28.94 9.56 6.74
N ASP A 37 30.18 9.19 6.43
CA ASP A 37 30.86 9.57 5.19
C ASP A 37 30.51 8.60 4.06
N LEU A 38 29.78 9.09 3.05
CA LEU A 38 29.38 8.33 1.87
C LEU A 38 29.68 9.13 0.60
N PRO A 39 30.96 9.16 0.16
CA PRO A 39 31.39 10.02 -0.93
C PRO A 39 30.48 9.94 -2.18
N PRO A 40 30.09 11.08 -2.77
CA PRO A 40 30.57 12.44 -2.45
C PRO A 40 29.93 13.08 -1.21
N ASP A 41 28.87 12.50 -0.64
CA ASP A 41 28.09 13.10 0.44
C ASP A 41 28.63 12.76 1.84
N SER A 42 28.21 13.56 2.82
CA SER A 42 28.32 13.21 4.25
C SER A 42 26.99 13.48 4.94
N TYR A 43 26.58 12.56 5.80
CA TYR A 43 25.30 12.63 6.51
C TYR A 43 25.53 12.78 8.01
N LEU A 44 24.84 13.74 8.62
CA LEU A 44 24.82 13.93 10.06
C LEU A 44 23.56 13.29 10.63
N LEU A 45 23.75 12.29 11.50
CA LEU A 45 22.68 11.69 12.30
C LEU A 45 22.67 12.35 13.67
N GLN A 46 21.58 13.05 13.99
CA GLN A 46 21.39 13.71 15.27
C GLN A 46 20.52 12.85 16.19
N GLY A 47 21.06 12.46 17.35
CA GLY A 47 20.31 11.78 18.39
C GLY A 47 19.20 12.67 18.95
N VAL A 48 17.98 12.15 18.96
CA VAL A 48 16.81 12.86 19.50
C VAL A 48 16.26 12.24 20.78
N ALA A 49 16.37 10.93 20.92
CA ALA A 49 15.99 10.18 22.12
C ALA A 49 16.74 8.84 22.18
N GLU A 50 16.77 8.22 23.35
CA GLU A 50 17.19 6.83 23.51
C GLU A 50 16.30 6.11 24.51
N LYS A 51 16.32 4.77 24.48
CA LYS A 51 15.71 3.95 25.52
C LYS A 51 16.54 2.72 25.76
N ARG A 52 17.15 2.62 26.95
CA ARG A 52 17.98 1.49 27.38
C ARG A 52 19.04 1.08 26.35
N GLY A 53 19.67 2.03 25.67
CA GLY A 53 20.69 1.78 24.64
C GLY A 53 20.15 1.63 23.21
N MET A 54 18.83 1.68 22.99
CA MET A 54 18.24 1.83 21.66
C MET A 54 18.08 3.31 21.31
N ALA A 55 18.77 3.79 20.28
CA ALA A 55 18.76 5.21 19.92
C ALA A 55 17.75 5.56 18.82
N VAL A 56 17.29 6.80 18.82
CA VAL A 56 16.57 7.40 17.69
C VAL A 56 17.41 8.53 17.13
N PHE A 57 17.71 8.41 15.84
CA PHE A 57 18.43 9.43 15.10
C PHE A 57 17.51 10.11 14.09
N VAL A 58 17.74 11.39 13.89
CA VAL A 58 17.22 12.14 12.74
C VAL A 58 18.39 12.39 11.81
N ALA A 59 18.28 11.91 10.58
CA ALA A 59 19.24 12.19 9.54
C ALA A 59 18.91 13.54 8.89
N ALA A 60 19.91 14.42 8.81
CA ALA A 60 19.79 15.61 7.99
C ALA A 60 19.56 15.20 6.51
N PRO A 61 18.81 16.01 5.75
CA PRO A 61 18.70 15.80 4.31
C PRO A 61 20.07 15.86 3.64
N ASP A 62 20.17 15.32 2.43
CA ASP A 62 21.35 15.45 1.58
C ASP A 62 21.66 16.92 1.25
N GLU A 63 22.79 17.15 0.57
CA GLU A 63 23.23 18.50 0.15
C GLU A 63 22.18 19.25 -0.70
N TYR A 64 21.19 18.54 -1.24
CA TYR A 64 20.11 19.06 -2.08
C TYR A 64 18.76 19.11 -1.36
N GLY A 65 18.74 18.92 -0.04
CA GLY A 65 17.52 18.99 0.75
C GLY A 65 16.61 17.76 0.63
N ARG A 66 17.07 16.64 0.06
CA ARG A 66 16.25 15.44 -0.15
C ARG A 66 16.59 14.35 0.86
N ILE A 67 15.64 13.45 1.03
CA ILE A 67 15.88 12.19 1.73
C ILE A 67 16.85 11.34 0.88
N PRO A 68 17.92 10.79 1.48
CA PRO A 68 18.90 9.98 0.75
C PRO A 68 18.21 8.79 0.06
N GLU A 69 18.63 8.40 -1.14
CA GLU A 69 18.06 7.27 -1.88
C GLU A 69 18.16 5.93 -1.10
N PRO A 70 17.32 4.91 -1.40
CA PRO A 70 17.31 3.65 -0.64
C PRO A 70 18.69 2.97 -0.51
N ALA A 71 19.52 3.05 -1.55
CA ALA A 71 20.88 2.50 -1.52
C ALA A 71 21.80 3.27 -0.56
N ALA A 72 21.67 4.59 -0.46
CA ALA A 72 22.39 5.42 0.49
C ALA A 72 21.91 5.15 1.91
N ARG A 73 20.59 5.11 2.16
CA ARG A 73 20.02 4.79 3.49
C ARG A 73 20.52 3.45 4.04
N ARG A 74 20.63 2.41 3.20
CA ARG A 74 21.22 1.12 3.61
C ARG A 74 22.69 1.24 4.01
N LYS A 75 23.47 2.12 3.39
CA LYS A 75 24.88 2.35 3.77
C LYS A 75 24.95 3.19 5.05
N ILE A 76 24.09 4.19 5.19
CA ILE A 76 23.98 5.03 6.39
C ILE A 76 23.68 4.16 7.60
N GLU A 77 22.65 3.34 7.50
CA GLU A 77 22.26 2.39 8.54
C GLU A 77 23.42 1.47 8.93
N LYS A 78 24.11 0.84 7.96
CA LYS A 78 25.24 -0.03 8.24
C LYS A 78 26.38 0.66 8.99
N GLN A 79 26.59 1.96 8.74
CA GLN A 79 27.60 2.74 9.44
C GLN A 79 27.13 3.16 10.84
N ALA A 80 25.86 3.58 10.97
CA ALA A 80 25.24 3.88 12.26
C ALA A 80 25.26 2.66 13.19
N ALA A 81 24.97 1.46 12.65
CA ALA A 81 24.96 0.19 13.37
C ALA A 81 26.32 -0.20 14.00
N ARG A 82 27.43 0.38 13.51
CA ARG A 82 28.77 0.19 14.11
C ARG A 82 28.95 0.98 15.40
N SER A 83 28.22 2.08 15.54
CA SER A 83 28.30 2.98 16.71
C SER A 83 27.20 2.64 17.71
N VAL A 84 25.94 2.56 17.23
CA VAL A 84 24.79 2.16 18.03
C VAL A 84 24.06 1.05 17.31
N HIS A 85 24.14 -0.18 17.84
CA HIS A 85 23.64 -1.36 17.15
C HIS A 85 22.12 -1.31 16.96
N GLU A 86 21.38 -0.94 18.01
CA GLU A 86 19.92 -0.87 18.00
C GLU A 86 19.47 0.58 17.84
N HIS A 87 18.80 0.87 16.73
CA HIS A 87 18.37 2.23 16.43
C HIS A 87 17.18 2.31 15.47
N ILE A 88 16.53 3.48 15.46
CA ILE A 88 15.62 3.96 14.42
C ILE A 88 16.27 5.19 13.78
N ILE A 89 16.27 5.26 12.45
CA ILE A 89 16.70 6.47 11.72
C ILE A 89 15.49 7.10 11.04
N ILE A 90 15.26 8.37 11.32
CA ILE A 90 14.20 9.18 10.72
C ILE A 90 14.88 10.11 9.72
N TYR A 91 14.58 9.94 8.44
CA TYR A 91 15.04 10.83 7.39
C TYR A 91 13.95 11.85 7.11
N VAL A 92 14.32 13.12 6.96
CA VAL A 92 13.40 14.20 6.58
C VAL A 92 13.96 14.95 5.39
N ASP A 93 13.07 15.45 4.54
CA ASP A 93 13.46 16.45 3.53
C ASP A 93 13.53 17.85 4.14
N SER A 94 14.20 18.77 3.45
CA SER A 94 14.32 20.16 3.87
C SER A 94 12.97 20.90 3.87
N ALA A 95 12.02 20.43 3.06
CA ALA A 95 10.67 20.98 2.96
C ALA A 95 9.76 20.55 4.13
N GLY A 96 10.15 19.54 4.92
CA GLY A 96 9.32 18.96 5.97
C GLY A 96 8.06 18.26 5.42
N THR A 97 8.04 17.93 4.14
CA THR A 97 6.89 17.32 3.47
C THR A 97 6.94 15.80 3.46
N THR A 98 8.13 15.20 3.60
CA THR A 98 8.32 13.76 3.61
C THR A 98 9.20 13.32 4.78
N GLN A 99 8.84 12.18 5.36
CA GLN A 99 9.61 11.50 6.39
C GLN A 99 9.75 10.03 6.02
N VAL A 100 10.94 9.46 6.19
CA VAL A 100 11.16 8.01 6.07
C VAL A 100 11.69 7.49 7.38
N TRP A 101 10.97 6.56 7.98
CA TRP A 101 11.30 5.92 9.24
C TRP A 101 11.90 4.55 8.97
N GLN A 102 13.16 4.39 9.26
CA GLN A 102 13.91 3.16 9.01
C GLN A 102 14.24 2.45 10.31
N TRP A 103 13.84 1.18 10.38
CA TRP A 103 14.25 0.24 11.43
C TRP A 103 14.77 -1.03 10.76
N VAL A 104 15.79 -1.66 11.33
CA VAL A 104 16.36 -2.88 10.78
C VAL A 104 16.05 -4.07 11.65
N LYS A 105 15.41 -5.06 11.03
CA LYS A 105 15.21 -6.36 11.63
C LYS A 105 16.52 -7.15 11.58
N ARG A 106 17.04 -7.46 12.77
CA ARG A 106 18.25 -8.25 12.98
C ARG A 106 17.86 -9.60 13.59
N GLU A 107 18.27 -10.69 12.96
CA GLU A 107 17.99 -12.06 13.43
C GLU A 107 19.25 -12.91 13.26
N ALA A 108 19.65 -13.62 14.32
CA ALA A 108 20.81 -14.50 14.27
C ALA A 108 20.68 -15.52 13.12
N GLY A 109 21.71 -15.59 12.27
CA GLY A 109 21.76 -16.52 11.13
C GLY A 109 20.95 -16.10 9.90
N LYS A 110 20.36 -14.89 9.88
CA LYS A 110 19.68 -14.33 8.70
C LYS A 110 20.27 -12.98 8.31
N PRO A 111 20.19 -12.58 7.03
CA PRO A 111 20.61 -11.26 6.62
C PRO A 111 19.72 -10.19 7.23
N ASP A 112 20.31 -9.05 7.59
CA ASP A 112 19.60 -7.87 8.08
C ASP A 112 18.59 -7.38 7.05
N ARG A 113 17.37 -7.07 7.50
CA ARG A 113 16.29 -6.60 6.64
C ARG A 113 15.80 -5.24 7.11
N ALA A 114 16.10 -4.20 6.34
CA ALA A 114 15.53 -2.87 6.58
C ALA A 114 14.01 -2.87 6.36
N ARG A 115 13.30 -2.19 7.25
CA ARG A 115 11.89 -1.83 7.17
C ARG A 115 11.82 -0.32 7.12
N GLU A 116 11.09 0.20 6.15
CA GLU A 116 10.93 1.63 5.96
C GLU A 116 9.44 1.96 5.95
N TYR A 117 9.07 3.02 6.65
CA TYR A 117 7.73 3.61 6.60
C TYR A 117 7.86 5.05 6.12
N THR A 118 7.16 5.39 5.03
CA THR A 118 7.17 6.76 4.49
C THR A 118 5.90 7.50 4.90
N LEU A 119 6.05 8.69 5.46
CA LEU A 119 4.97 9.62 5.78
C LEU A 119 5.10 10.88 4.93
N HIS A 120 4.05 11.24 4.20
CA HIS A 120 3.95 12.53 3.51
C HIS A 120 3.01 13.49 4.24
N ALA A 121 3.23 14.81 4.14
CA ALA A 121 2.48 15.83 4.88
C ALA A 121 0.96 15.83 4.65
N GLY A 122 0.50 15.30 3.51
CA GLY A 122 -0.93 15.14 3.20
C GLY A 122 -1.59 13.89 3.80
N GLN A 123 -0.81 12.99 4.41
CA GLN A 123 -1.32 11.75 4.99
C GLN A 123 -1.66 11.94 6.47
N SER A 124 -2.62 11.16 6.98
CA SER A 124 -3.04 11.25 8.39
C SER A 124 -1.94 10.82 9.38
N GLY A 125 -1.01 9.98 8.94
CA GLY A 125 0.05 9.40 9.77
C GLY A 125 -0.41 8.33 10.76
N GLU A 126 -1.69 7.95 10.73
CA GLU A 126 -2.31 7.04 11.71
C GLU A 126 -1.54 5.74 12.00
N PRO A 127 -1.05 5.00 10.98
CA PRO A 127 -0.32 3.76 11.23
C PRO A 127 1.01 3.99 11.96
N LEU A 128 1.73 5.04 11.60
CA LEU A 128 2.95 5.42 12.30
C LEU A 128 2.63 5.87 13.74
N ILE A 129 1.55 6.64 13.94
CA ILE A 129 1.10 7.07 15.27
C ILE A 129 0.82 5.85 16.17
N GLN A 130 0.20 4.81 15.64
CA GLN A 130 -0.08 3.57 16.38
C GLN A 130 1.21 2.77 16.68
N ASN A 131 2.13 2.68 15.72
CA ASN A 131 3.45 2.07 15.96
C ASN A 131 4.21 2.81 17.07
N LEU A 132 4.16 4.15 17.04
CA LEU A 132 4.76 5.01 18.07
C LEU A 132 4.08 4.82 19.44
N GLN A 133 2.75 4.74 19.49
CA GLN A 133 2.02 4.43 20.72
C GLN A 133 2.44 3.07 21.32
N SER A 134 2.68 2.07 20.47
CA SER A 134 3.09 0.72 20.87
C SER A 134 4.48 0.66 21.51
N ILE A 135 5.31 1.68 21.27
CA ILE A 135 6.64 1.85 21.86
C ILE A 135 6.66 2.95 22.94
N THR A 136 5.51 3.16 23.59
CA THR A 136 5.41 4.00 24.79
C THR A 136 5.86 3.22 26.03
N PHE A 137 6.61 3.89 26.90
CA PHE A 137 7.05 3.39 28.20
C PHE A 137 6.49 4.27 29.32
N THR A 138 5.83 3.66 30.30
CA THR A 138 5.36 4.36 31.50
C THR A 138 6.43 4.34 32.58
N LEU A 139 6.38 5.30 33.52
CA LEU A 139 7.32 5.36 34.65
C LEU A 139 7.34 4.07 35.47
N ASP A 140 6.19 3.40 35.61
CA ASP A 140 6.07 2.15 36.36
C ASP A 140 6.80 0.97 35.69
N GLN A 141 7.03 1.04 34.38
CA GLN A 141 7.76 0.02 33.61
C GLN A 141 9.28 0.17 33.72
N GLU A 142 9.79 1.32 34.17
CA GLU A 142 11.23 1.65 34.13
C GLU A 142 12.12 0.71 34.95
N ALA A 143 11.59 0.15 36.04
CA ALA A 143 12.36 -0.69 36.95
C ALA A 143 12.69 -2.06 36.33
N GLU A 144 11.84 -2.54 35.42
CA GLU A 144 11.96 -3.86 34.77
C GLU A 144 12.53 -3.76 33.35
N LEU A 145 12.54 -2.53 32.79
CA LEU A 145 12.89 -2.30 31.39
C LEU A 145 14.37 -2.56 31.07
N ASP A 146 14.62 -3.47 30.13
CA ASP A 146 15.93 -3.69 29.53
C ASP A 146 15.92 -3.48 28.00
N LEU A 147 17.10 -3.59 27.38
CA LEU A 147 17.25 -3.43 25.93
C LEU A 147 16.47 -4.50 25.12
N VAL A 148 16.35 -5.72 25.65
CA VAL A 148 15.66 -6.84 24.98
C VAL A 148 14.17 -6.55 24.92
N GLU A 149 13.58 -6.02 25.99
CA GLU A 149 12.18 -5.63 26.03
C GLU A 149 11.88 -4.45 25.09
N VAL A 150 12.74 -3.43 25.10
CA VAL A 150 12.61 -2.25 24.22
C VAL A 150 12.68 -2.66 22.75
N THR A 151 13.72 -3.40 22.36
CA THR A 151 13.90 -3.88 20.98
C THR A 151 12.79 -4.86 20.58
N GLY A 152 12.30 -5.68 21.52
CA GLY A 152 11.14 -6.56 21.33
C GLY A 152 9.86 -5.80 20.99
N LYS A 153 9.56 -4.71 21.71
CA LYS A 153 8.42 -3.82 21.42
C LYS A 153 8.58 -3.10 20.08
N VAL A 154 9.76 -2.53 19.78
CA VAL A 154 10.00 -1.86 18.50
C VAL A 154 9.87 -2.85 17.34
N ARG A 155 10.43 -4.05 17.48
CA ARG A 155 10.26 -5.13 16.51
C ARG A 155 8.78 -5.47 16.30
N ALA A 156 7.99 -5.60 17.37
CA ALA A 156 6.57 -5.87 17.23
C ALA A 156 5.83 -4.74 16.49
N ALA A 157 6.20 -3.48 16.71
CA ALA A 157 5.58 -2.32 16.09
C ALA A 157 5.99 -2.09 14.62
N PHE A 158 7.25 -2.35 14.24
CA PHE A 158 7.77 -2.01 12.90
C PHE A 158 7.93 -3.21 11.94
N ASP A 159 7.73 -4.46 12.40
CA ASP A 159 7.85 -5.68 11.58
C ASP A 159 6.50 -6.10 10.96
N VAL A 160 6.12 -5.43 9.85
CA VAL A 160 4.88 -5.69 9.07
C VAL A 160 4.73 -7.17 8.64
N ASP A 161 5.83 -7.92 8.55
CA ASP A 161 5.81 -9.35 8.21
C ASP A 161 5.02 -10.20 9.22
N LYS A 162 4.83 -9.75 10.48
CA LYS A 162 4.21 -10.57 11.53
C LYS A 162 2.70 -10.78 11.31
N VAL A 163 1.99 -9.74 10.87
CA VAL A 163 0.53 -9.81 10.60
C VAL A 163 0.26 -10.68 9.37
N THR A 164 0.97 -10.39 8.26
CA THR A 164 0.91 -11.17 7.02
C THR A 164 1.30 -12.62 7.27
N LYS A 165 2.34 -12.89 8.06
CA LYS A 165 2.76 -14.26 8.38
C LYS A 165 1.75 -14.97 9.28
N ARG A 166 1.20 -14.31 10.32
CA ARG A 166 0.22 -14.95 11.21
C ARG A 166 -1.08 -15.26 10.49
N PHE A 167 -1.58 -14.32 9.67
CA PHE A 167 -2.72 -14.58 8.81
C PHE A 167 -2.41 -15.72 7.84
N TYR A 168 -1.24 -15.71 7.20
CA TYR A 168 -0.82 -16.78 6.28
C TYR A 168 -0.74 -18.15 6.95
N ASP A 169 -0.08 -18.26 8.11
CA ASP A 169 0.07 -19.51 8.86
C ASP A 169 -1.31 -20.04 9.29
N ARG A 170 -2.22 -19.14 9.69
CA ARG A 170 -3.58 -19.50 10.04
C ARG A 170 -4.43 -19.85 8.81
N PHE A 171 -4.28 -19.10 7.72
CA PHE A 171 -4.93 -19.35 6.44
C PHE A 171 -4.56 -20.74 5.90
N LYS A 172 -3.28 -21.16 6.02
CA LYS A 172 -2.86 -22.52 5.69
C LYS A 172 -3.63 -23.57 6.51
N THR A 173 -3.76 -23.34 7.81
CA THR A 173 -4.50 -24.25 8.69
C THR A 173 -5.97 -24.35 8.31
N GLU A 174 -6.62 -23.21 8.03
CA GLU A 174 -8.02 -23.20 7.60
C GLU A 174 -8.19 -23.75 6.18
N HIS A 175 -7.21 -23.58 5.28
CA HIS A 175 -7.17 -24.20 3.96
C HIS A 175 -7.14 -25.73 4.07
N ASP A 176 -6.25 -26.29 4.89
CA ASP A 176 -6.13 -27.74 5.07
C ASP A 176 -7.41 -28.35 5.66
N ARG A 177 -8.09 -27.61 6.55
CA ARG A 177 -9.43 -28.00 7.04
C ARG A 177 -10.49 -27.93 5.95
N PHE A 178 -10.53 -26.82 5.21
CA PHE A 178 -11.50 -26.60 4.12
C PHE A 178 -11.38 -27.68 3.05
N LEU A 179 -10.15 -28.08 2.71
CA LEU A 179 -9.87 -29.17 1.78
C LEU A 179 -10.56 -30.49 2.18
N GLY A 180 -10.64 -30.78 3.47
CA GLY A 180 -11.31 -31.97 4.01
C GLY A 180 -12.84 -31.98 3.81
N PHE A 181 -13.46 -30.84 3.53
CA PHE A 181 -14.89 -30.72 3.27
C PHE A 181 -15.27 -30.84 1.79
N ILE A 182 -14.30 -30.80 0.88
CA ILE A 182 -14.56 -30.87 -0.56
C ILE A 182 -14.80 -32.33 -0.96
N GLN A 183 -16.01 -32.60 -1.45
CA GLN A 183 -16.43 -33.89 -1.99
C GLN A 183 -16.64 -33.80 -3.51
N GLY A 184 -16.66 -34.96 -4.19
CA GLY A 184 -16.89 -35.03 -5.63
C GLY A 184 -15.66 -34.74 -6.50
N MET A 185 -14.45 -34.71 -5.92
CA MET A 185 -13.17 -34.56 -6.62
C MET A 185 -12.21 -35.68 -6.26
N GLU A 186 -11.85 -36.51 -7.24
CA GLU A 186 -10.96 -37.67 -7.03
C GLU A 186 -9.50 -37.25 -6.90
N GLU A 187 -9.01 -36.39 -7.80
CA GLU A 187 -7.62 -35.96 -7.82
C GLU A 187 -7.29 -34.99 -6.68
N GLN A 188 -6.28 -35.33 -5.88
CA GLN A 188 -5.86 -34.49 -4.74
C GLN A 188 -5.36 -33.11 -5.21
N GLY A 189 -4.59 -33.06 -6.29
CA GLY A 189 -4.03 -31.82 -6.83
C GLY A 189 -5.12 -30.82 -7.27
N ASP A 190 -6.17 -31.32 -7.91
CA ASP A 190 -7.33 -30.53 -8.32
C ASP A 190 -8.13 -30.04 -7.12
N ARG A 191 -8.28 -30.87 -6.09
CA ARG A 191 -8.98 -30.51 -4.86
C ARG A 191 -8.29 -29.40 -4.09
N GLU A 192 -6.96 -29.48 -3.96
CA GLU A 192 -6.11 -28.43 -3.38
C GLU A 192 -6.23 -27.12 -4.17
N TRP A 193 -6.24 -27.22 -5.49
CA TRP A 193 -6.41 -26.06 -6.35
C TRP A 193 -7.80 -25.44 -6.20
N TYR A 194 -8.85 -26.26 -6.16
CA TYR A 194 -10.22 -25.79 -5.98
C TYR A 194 -10.44 -25.15 -4.61
N ALA A 195 -9.85 -25.71 -3.54
CA ALA A 195 -9.84 -25.11 -2.22
C ALA A 195 -9.21 -23.70 -2.24
N SER A 196 -8.05 -23.56 -2.87
CA SER A 196 -7.36 -22.27 -3.01
C SER A 196 -8.19 -21.26 -3.83
N LEU A 197 -8.80 -21.69 -4.94
CA LEU A 197 -9.68 -20.86 -5.77
C LEU A 197 -10.90 -20.37 -4.98
N MET A 198 -11.57 -21.29 -4.27
CA MET A 198 -12.77 -21.00 -3.48
C MET A 198 -12.46 -20.01 -2.35
N LEU A 199 -11.41 -20.25 -1.58
CA LEU A 199 -11.00 -19.34 -0.50
C LEU A 199 -10.62 -17.97 -1.06
N ASN A 200 -9.96 -17.90 -2.22
CA ASN A 200 -9.65 -16.64 -2.86
C ASN A 200 -10.89 -15.84 -3.28
N ARG A 201 -11.89 -16.51 -3.87
CA ARG A 201 -13.20 -15.91 -4.18
C ARG A 201 -13.86 -15.37 -2.91
N LEU A 202 -13.90 -16.16 -1.84
CA LEU A 202 -14.51 -15.75 -0.56
C LEU A 202 -13.78 -14.56 0.08
N MET A 203 -12.45 -14.54 0.06
CA MET A 203 -11.66 -13.38 0.53
C MET A 203 -12.00 -12.12 -0.25
N PHE A 204 -12.06 -12.19 -1.59
CA PHE A 204 -12.44 -11.04 -2.42
C PHE A 204 -13.85 -10.54 -2.06
N VAL A 205 -14.80 -11.45 -1.89
CA VAL A 205 -16.18 -11.12 -1.50
C VAL A 205 -16.21 -10.44 -0.12
N TYR A 206 -15.39 -10.91 0.82
CA TYR A 206 -15.23 -10.29 2.15
C TYR A 206 -14.71 -8.84 2.09
N PHE A 207 -13.79 -8.56 1.17
CA PHE A 207 -13.29 -7.21 0.95
C PHE A 207 -14.38 -6.24 0.47
N ILE A 208 -15.17 -6.65 -0.52
CA ILE A 208 -16.21 -5.79 -1.10
C ILE A 208 -17.46 -5.71 -0.23
N GLN A 209 -17.82 -6.77 0.51
CA GLN A 209 -18.97 -6.73 1.43
C GLN A 209 -18.72 -5.71 2.54
N LYS A 210 -17.49 -5.60 3.08
CA LYS A 210 -17.17 -4.64 4.16
C LYS A 210 -17.25 -3.17 3.71
N LYS A 211 -17.38 -2.90 2.40
CA LYS A 211 -17.73 -1.56 1.86
C LYS A 211 -19.23 -1.36 1.64
N GLY A 212 -20.05 -2.36 1.90
CA GLY A 212 -21.49 -2.34 1.62
C GLY A 212 -21.82 -2.55 0.14
N PHE A 213 -20.89 -3.07 -0.68
CA PHE A 213 -21.16 -3.31 -2.09
C PHE A 213 -22.08 -4.51 -2.33
N LEU A 214 -22.28 -5.37 -1.34
CA LEU A 214 -23.17 -6.51 -1.43
C LEU A 214 -24.43 -6.23 -0.61
N ASP A 215 -25.45 -5.74 -1.29
CA ASP A 215 -26.79 -5.44 -0.76
C ASP A 215 -26.78 -4.43 0.41
N GLY A 216 -25.74 -3.59 0.50
CA GLY A 216 -25.53 -2.69 1.63
C GLY A 216 -25.12 -3.39 2.93
N ASP A 217 -24.84 -4.71 2.88
CA ASP A 217 -24.64 -5.56 4.05
C ASP A 217 -23.14 -5.84 4.31
N PRO A 218 -22.55 -5.33 5.41
CA PRO A 218 -21.16 -5.62 5.77
C PRO A 218 -20.91 -7.07 6.19
N ASP A 219 -21.96 -7.83 6.50
CA ASP A 219 -21.91 -9.23 6.94
C ASP A 219 -22.66 -10.16 5.96
N TYR A 220 -22.75 -9.74 4.69
CA TYR A 220 -23.52 -10.34 3.60
C TYR A 220 -23.43 -11.87 3.54
N LEU A 221 -22.22 -12.44 3.43
CA LEU A 221 -22.05 -13.89 3.30
C LEU A 221 -22.57 -14.66 4.51
N GLY A 222 -22.29 -14.20 5.72
CA GLY A 222 -22.77 -14.81 6.95
C GLY A 222 -24.29 -14.72 7.10
N ASN A 223 -24.88 -13.58 6.72
CA ASN A 223 -26.32 -13.39 6.71
C ASN A 223 -27.03 -14.28 5.68
N ARG A 224 -26.48 -14.39 4.47
CA ARG A 224 -27.02 -15.25 3.40
C ARG A 224 -26.90 -16.73 3.75
N LEU A 225 -25.80 -17.15 4.36
CA LEU A 225 -25.64 -18.53 4.86
C LEU A 225 -26.73 -18.88 5.88
N ARG A 226 -26.95 -18.03 6.89
CA ARG A 226 -28.02 -18.23 7.88
C ARG A 226 -29.41 -18.29 7.25
N LEU A 227 -29.68 -17.42 6.28
CA LEU A 227 -30.95 -17.41 5.54
C LEU A 227 -31.19 -18.72 4.78
N VAL A 228 -30.17 -19.22 4.08
CA VAL A 228 -30.25 -20.50 3.34
C VAL A 228 -30.47 -21.67 4.30
N GLN A 229 -29.77 -21.68 5.44
CA GLN A 229 -29.93 -22.72 6.48
C GLN A 229 -31.33 -22.71 7.11
N GLN A 230 -31.92 -21.54 7.35
CA GLN A 230 -33.29 -21.43 7.86
C GLN A 230 -34.32 -21.94 6.85
N ARG A 231 -34.12 -21.66 5.54
CA ARG A 231 -35.03 -22.10 4.47
C ARG A 231 -34.94 -23.61 4.18
N ARG A 232 -33.78 -24.24 4.43
CA ARG A 232 -33.61 -25.70 4.35
C ARG A 232 -34.61 -26.47 5.22
N GLY A 233 -35.09 -25.87 6.32
CA GLY A 233 -36.11 -26.46 7.20
C GLY A 233 -37.49 -26.72 6.56
N HIS A 234 -37.75 -26.23 5.34
CA HIS A 234 -39.06 -26.33 4.67
C HIS A 234 -39.00 -26.93 3.24
N GLY A 235 -38.23 -28.02 3.06
CA GLY A 235 -38.38 -28.88 1.88
C GLY A 235 -37.51 -28.57 0.67
N GLN A 236 -36.37 -27.88 0.85
CA GLN A 236 -35.35 -27.75 -0.20
C GLN A 236 -33.99 -28.31 0.27
N PHE A 237 -33.38 -29.14 -0.59
CA PHE A 237 -32.22 -30.01 -0.30
C PHE A 237 -30.84 -29.35 -0.56
N LEU A 238 -30.79 -28.16 -1.18
CA LEU A 238 -29.56 -27.61 -1.77
C LEU A 238 -28.65 -26.91 -0.74
N SER A 239 -27.33 -27.10 -0.87
CA SER A 239 -26.26 -26.52 0.00
C SER A 239 -26.06 -25.03 -0.23
N PHE A 240 -25.51 -24.32 0.76
CA PHE A 240 -25.13 -22.92 0.60
C PHE A 240 -24.18 -22.73 -0.59
N TYR A 241 -23.26 -23.69 -0.77
CA TYR A 241 -22.36 -23.75 -1.89
C TYR A 241 -23.09 -23.69 -3.25
N ARG A 242 -23.99 -24.64 -3.54
CA ARG A 242 -24.64 -24.72 -4.86
C ARG A 242 -25.79 -23.76 -5.03
N HIS A 243 -26.62 -23.60 -4.00
CA HIS A 243 -27.82 -22.78 -4.08
C HIS A 243 -27.47 -21.30 -4.15
N PHE A 244 -26.41 -20.88 -3.46
CA PHE A 244 -26.10 -19.47 -3.28
C PHE A 244 -24.72 -19.09 -3.84
N LEU A 245 -23.62 -19.69 -3.37
CA LEU A 245 -22.27 -19.21 -3.71
C LEU A 245 -21.95 -19.31 -5.20
N LEU A 246 -22.26 -20.44 -5.86
CA LEU A 246 -22.03 -20.58 -7.30
C LEU A 246 -22.85 -19.56 -8.11
N ARG A 247 -24.09 -19.30 -7.70
CA ARG A 247 -24.95 -18.30 -8.35
C ARG A 247 -24.42 -16.89 -8.12
N LEU A 248 -23.98 -16.57 -6.90
CA LEU A 248 -23.33 -15.31 -6.57
C LEU A 248 -22.10 -15.09 -7.45
N PHE A 249 -21.22 -16.07 -7.55
CA PHE A 249 -19.99 -15.94 -8.34
C PHE A 249 -20.31 -15.82 -9.83
N HIS A 250 -20.95 -16.83 -10.43
CA HIS A 250 -21.02 -16.92 -11.88
C HIS A 250 -22.13 -16.07 -12.48
N GLU A 251 -23.30 -15.99 -11.83
CA GLU A 251 -24.46 -15.26 -12.35
C GLU A 251 -24.53 -13.82 -11.78
N GLY A 252 -24.07 -13.61 -10.55
CA GLY A 252 -24.11 -12.31 -9.88
C GLY A 252 -22.92 -11.41 -10.19
N LEU A 253 -21.72 -11.86 -9.82
CA LEU A 253 -20.47 -11.12 -9.97
C LEU A 253 -19.85 -11.32 -11.36
N GLY A 254 -20.09 -12.49 -11.98
CA GLY A 254 -19.50 -12.91 -13.25
C GLY A 254 -20.30 -12.54 -14.50
N GLN A 255 -21.57 -12.13 -14.37
CA GLN A 255 -22.43 -11.79 -15.51
C GLN A 255 -23.19 -10.49 -15.28
N SER A 256 -23.46 -9.75 -16.37
CA SER A 256 -24.19 -8.48 -16.31
C SER A 256 -25.71 -8.66 -16.41
N GLN A 257 -26.18 -9.77 -16.96
CA GLN A 257 -27.61 -10.04 -17.15
C GLN A 257 -28.15 -10.87 -16.00
N ARG A 258 -29.18 -10.37 -15.31
CA ARG A 258 -29.74 -10.98 -14.10
C ARG A 258 -31.25 -11.18 -14.23
N SER A 259 -31.73 -12.31 -13.73
CA SER A 259 -33.17 -12.59 -13.63
C SER A 259 -33.74 -12.03 -12.33
N SER A 260 -35.04 -11.77 -12.30
CA SER A 260 -35.74 -11.29 -11.09
C SER A 260 -35.62 -12.28 -9.92
N GLU A 261 -35.57 -13.58 -10.21
CA GLU A 261 -35.32 -14.63 -9.22
C GLU A 261 -33.92 -14.49 -8.60
N LEU A 262 -32.90 -14.26 -9.44
CA LEU A 262 -31.53 -14.06 -8.99
C LEU A 262 -31.38 -12.78 -8.15
N ASP A 263 -32.05 -11.70 -8.54
CA ASP A 263 -32.09 -10.46 -7.77
C ASP A 263 -32.75 -10.66 -6.40
N THR A 264 -33.78 -11.49 -6.32
CA THR A 264 -34.41 -11.84 -5.04
C THR A 264 -33.47 -12.67 -4.16
N LEU A 265 -32.66 -13.54 -4.77
CA LEU A 265 -31.72 -14.40 -4.05
C LEU A 265 -30.49 -13.62 -3.55
N LEU A 266 -29.88 -12.81 -4.42
CA LEU A 266 -28.61 -12.14 -4.13
C LEU A 266 -28.82 -10.74 -3.54
N GLY A 267 -29.89 -10.02 -3.91
CA GLY A 267 -30.02 -8.60 -3.68
C GLY A 267 -29.15 -7.77 -4.65
N THR A 268 -28.82 -6.55 -4.25
CA THR A 268 -28.03 -5.63 -5.07
C THR A 268 -26.55 -5.98 -5.01
N VAL A 269 -25.97 -6.50 -6.09
CA VAL A 269 -24.54 -6.85 -6.16
C VAL A 269 -23.92 -6.35 -7.47
N PRO A 270 -22.64 -5.95 -7.49
CA PRO A 270 -22.00 -5.40 -8.68
C PRO A 270 -21.56 -6.51 -9.65
N TYR A 271 -21.52 -6.18 -10.94
CA TYR A 271 -20.87 -7.00 -11.95
C TYR A 271 -19.37 -6.66 -12.03
N LEU A 272 -18.52 -7.69 -12.05
CA LEU A 272 -17.05 -7.59 -11.96
C LEU A 272 -16.31 -8.25 -13.14
N ASN A 273 -16.95 -8.39 -14.30
CA ASN A 273 -16.33 -8.86 -15.55
C ASN A 273 -15.81 -10.31 -15.59
N GLY A 274 -16.41 -11.23 -14.82
CA GLY A 274 -16.13 -12.66 -15.00
C GLY A 274 -14.86 -13.08 -14.27
N GLY A 275 -13.69 -13.02 -14.89
CA GLY A 275 -12.36 -13.24 -14.28
C GLY A 275 -12.32 -14.27 -13.14
N LEU A 276 -12.05 -13.81 -11.92
CA LEU A 276 -12.00 -14.66 -10.71
C LEU A 276 -13.30 -15.45 -10.46
N PHE A 277 -14.43 -14.93 -10.91
CA PHE A 277 -15.77 -15.46 -10.72
C PHE A 277 -16.34 -16.19 -11.95
N ASP A 278 -15.56 -16.37 -13.02
CA ASP A 278 -15.95 -17.23 -14.14
C ASP A 278 -16.04 -18.69 -13.72
N VAL A 279 -16.86 -19.48 -14.44
CA VAL A 279 -16.93 -20.94 -14.23
C VAL A 279 -15.57 -21.54 -14.54
N HIS A 280 -14.94 -22.16 -13.55
CA HIS A 280 -13.60 -22.71 -13.66
C HIS A 280 -13.61 -24.08 -14.34
N GLN A 281 -12.51 -24.46 -15.00
CA GLN A 281 -12.39 -25.77 -15.66
C GLN A 281 -12.61 -26.96 -14.71
N LEU A 282 -12.20 -26.81 -13.45
CA LEU A 282 -12.46 -27.80 -12.40
C LEU A 282 -13.96 -27.95 -12.09
N GLU A 283 -14.74 -26.86 -12.15
CA GLU A 283 -16.19 -26.90 -11.91
C GLU A 283 -16.93 -27.58 -13.07
N LEU A 284 -16.38 -27.46 -14.29
CA LEU A 284 -16.85 -28.18 -15.47
C LEU A 284 -16.45 -29.66 -15.44
N GLY A 285 -15.23 -29.97 -15.02
CA GLY A 285 -14.69 -31.33 -14.95
C GLY A 285 -15.28 -32.16 -13.81
N TYR A 286 -15.67 -31.52 -12.71
CA TYR A 286 -16.24 -32.16 -11.53
C TYR A 286 -17.62 -31.55 -11.19
N PRO A 287 -18.68 -31.85 -11.96
CA PRO A 287 -20.01 -31.26 -11.73
C PRO A 287 -20.64 -31.67 -10.39
N GLY A 288 -20.17 -32.76 -9.81
CA GLY A 288 -20.59 -33.31 -8.51
C GLY A 288 -19.87 -32.72 -7.30
N ILE A 289 -19.10 -31.63 -7.45
CA ILE A 289 -18.49 -30.96 -6.30
C ILE A 289 -19.58 -30.58 -5.29
N GLU A 290 -19.32 -30.89 -4.02
CA GLU A 290 -20.11 -30.45 -2.87
C GLU A 290 -19.18 -30.01 -1.75
N ILE A 291 -19.59 -28.96 -1.04
CA ILE A 291 -18.89 -28.43 0.12
C ILE A 291 -19.93 -28.18 1.21
N ALA A 292 -19.71 -28.77 2.37
CA ALA A 292 -20.63 -28.67 3.51
C ALA A 292 -20.70 -27.23 4.05
N ASP A 293 -21.87 -26.84 4.58
CA ASP A 293 -22.10 -25.48 5.10
C ASP A 293 -21.13 -25.15 6.26
N GLU A 294 -20.76 -26.16 7.04
CA GLU A 294 -19.80 -26.09 8.16
C GLU A 294 -18.43 -25.57 7.72
N ALA A 295 -18.00 -25.88 6.49
CA ALA A 295 -16.74 -25.38 5.95
C ALA A 295 -16.77 -23.85 5.82
N PHE A 296 -17.88 -23.30 5.33
CA PHE A 296 -18.06 -21.85 5.20
C PHE A 296 -18.23 -21.16 6.55
N GLN A 297 -18.94 -21.79 7.50
CA GLN A 297 -19.03 -21.27 8.87
C GLN A 297 -17.65 -21.10 9.52
N GLN A 298 -16.75 -22.09 9.35
CA GLN A 298 -15.38 -22.02 9.88
C GLN A 298 -14.56 -20.92 9.20
N VAL A 299 -14.63 -20.84 7.87
CA VAL A 299 -13.92 -19.80 7.10
C VAL A 299 -14.42 -18.40 7.47
N PHE A 300 -15.73 -18.20 7.60
CA PHE A 300 -16.31 -16.92 7.98
C PHE A 300 -15.94 -16.54 9.40
N ALA A 301 -16.01 -17.46 10.36
CA ALA A 301 -15.54 -17.23 11.72
C ALA A 301 -14.03 -16.90 11.79
N PHE A 302 -13.22 -17.44 10.87
CA PHE A 302 -11.83 -17.05 10.72
C PHE A 302 -11.68 -15.63 10.15
N PHE A 303 -12.37 -15.32 9.06
CA PHE A 303 -12.32 -14.01 8.41
C PHE A 303 -12.85 -12.88 9.30
N ASP A 304 -13.86 -13.14 10.11
CA ASP A 304 -14.46 -12.18 11.05
C ASP A 304 -13.49 -11.79 12.19
N GLN A 305 -12.41 -12.54 12.40
CA GLN A 305 -11.34 -12.16 13.34
C GLN A 305 -10.47 -11.03 12.81
N TYR A 306 -10.62 -10.68 11.53
CA TYR A 306 -9.80 -9.69 10.84
C TYR A 306 -10.61 -8.46 10.37
N GLU A 307 -9.95 -7.32 10.38
CA GLU A 307 -10.44 -6.05 9.82
C GLU A 307 -9.98 -5.93 8.36
N TRP A 308 -10.93 -5.88 7.42
CA TRP A 308 -10.66 -5.90 5.98
C TRP A 308 -10.61 -4.48 5.40
N HIS A 309 -9.53 -4.15 4.69
CA HIS A 309 -9.31 -2.83 4.08
C HIS A 309 -9.05 -2.94 2.58
N LEU A 310 -9.75 -2.14 1.76
CA LEU A 310 -9.57 -2.15 0.30
C LEU A 310 -8.38 -1.32 -0.19
N ASP A 311 -7.72 -0.59 0.70
CA ASP A 311 -6.53 0.20 0.37
C ASP A 311 -5.27 -0.59 0.71
N THR A 312 -4.18 -0.33 0.00
CA THR A 312 -2.82 -0.87 0.23
C THR A 312 -2.14 -0.22 1.44
N ARG A 313 -2.93 0.36 2.36
CA ARG A 313 -2.39 1.04 3.52
C ARG A 313 -1.61 0.04 4.39
N PRO A 314 -0.55 0.49 5.06
CA PRO A 314 0.12 -0.33 6.08
C PRO A 314 -0.89 -0.77 7.16
N LEU A 315 -0.84 -2.06 7.51
CA LEU A 315 -1.70 -2.68 8.52
C LEU A 315 -1.41 -2.07 9.90
N ARG A 316 -2.47 -1.69 10.63
CA ARG A 316 -2.43 -0.97 11.91
C ARG A 316 -2.55 -1.88 13.14
N LYS A 317 -3.23 -3.01 13.00
CA LYS A 317 -3.42 -4.03 14.03
C LYS A 317 -2.96 -5.38 13.52
N ASP A 318 -2.64 -6.28 14.46
CA ASP A 318 -2.31 -7.68 14.23
C ASP A 318 -3.41 -8.50 13.53
N ASN A 319 -4.57 -7.90 13.31
CA ASN A 319 -5.71 -8.49 12.64
C ASN A 319 -6.22 -7.65 11.46
N GLU A 320 -5.45 -6.73 10.90
CA GLU A 320 -5.87 -6.06 9.64
C GLU A 320 -5.41 -6.86 8.41
N ILE A 321 -6.20 -6.81 7.33
CA ILE A 321 -5.90 -7.43 6.04
C ILE A 321 -6.15 -6.42 4.92
N ASN A 322 -5.21 -6.32 3.97
CA ASN A 322 -5.25 -5.41 2.84
C ASN A 322 -5.04 -6.17 1.50
N PRO A 323 -5.16 -5.50 0.34
CA PRO A 323 -5.02 -6.17 -0.96
C PRO A 323 -3.61 -6.74 -1.22
N ASP A 324 -2.56 -6.18 -0.60
CA ASP A 324 -1.20 -6.72 -0.73
C ASP A 324 -1.05 -8.10 -0.08
N VAL A 325 -1.71 -8.32 1.07
CA VAL A 325 -1.79 -9.64 1.71
C VAL A 325 -2.50 -10.64 0.78
N LEU A 326 -3.56 -10.19 0.10
CA LEU A 326 -4.30 -10.97 -0.88
C LEU A 326 -3.39 -11.36 -2.06
N GLY A 327 -2.66 -10.40 -2.62
CA GLY A 327 -1.69 -10.62 -3.69
C GLY A 327 -0.61 -11.62 -3.29
N TYR A 328 -0.07 -11.50 -2.08
CA TYR A 328 0.92 -12.44 -1.54
C TYR A 328 0.39 -13.87 -1.43
N ILE A 329 -0.85 -14.05 -0.96
CA ILE A 329 -1.47 -15.38 -0.84
C ILE A 329 -1.76 -15.96 -2.21
N PHE A 330 -2.30 -15.14 -3.12
CA PHE A 330 -2.60 -15.52 -4.49
C PHE A 330 -1.35 -16.02 -5.21
N GLU A 331 -0.26 -15.27 -5.17
CA GLU A 331 1.02 -15.64 -5.79
C GLU A 331 1.61 -16.91 -5.18
N LYS A 332 1.42 -17.16 -3.89
CA LYS A 332 1.96 -18.35 -3.22
C LYS A 332 1.17 -19.63 -3.46
N TYR A 333 -0.16 -19.57 -3.52
CA TYR A 333 -1.02 -20.77 -3.57
C TYR A 333 -1.54 -21.08 -4.97
N ILE A 334 -1.76 -20.08 -5.82
CA ILE A 334 -2.39 -20.27 -7.13
C ILE A 334 -1.34 -20.34 -8.25
N ASN A 335 -0.27 -19.54 -8.16
CA ASN A 335 0.74 -19.43 -9.23
C ASN A 335 1.71 -20.65 -9.32
N GLN A 336 1.64 -21.61 -8.40
CA GLN A 336 2.56 -22.77 -8.41
C GLN A 336 2.26 -23.80 -9.51
N LYS A 337 1.08 -23.78 -10.15
CA LYS A 337 0.71 -24.85 -11.10
C LYS A 337 0.37 -24.42 -12.53
N GLN A 338 -0.08 -23.20 -12.83
CA GLN A 338 -0.10 -22.62 -14.19
C GLN A 338 -0.69 -21.19 -14.18
N MET A 339 -0.29 -20.39 -15.17
CA MET A 339 -0.67 -19.00 -15.48
C MET A 339 0.06 -17.95 -14.63
N GLY A 340 0.99 -17.20 -15.26
CA GLY A 340 1.75 -16.09 -14.69
C GLY A 340 0.90 -14.88 -14.30
N ALA A 341 -0.06 -15.10 -13.42
CA ALA A 341 -0.91 -14.09 -12.82
C ALA A 341 -0.18 -13.52 -11.60
N TYR A 342 0.35 -12.31 -11.77
CA TYR A 342 1.02 -11.54 -10.73
C TYR A 342 0.09 -10.44 -10.25
N TYR A 343 0.15 -10.15 -8.95
CA TYR A 343 -0.59 -9.02 -8.42
C TYR A 343 0.04 -7.71 -8.90
N THR A 344 -0.76 -6.88 -9.56
CA THR A 344 -0.32 -5.56 -10.04
C THR A 344 -0.51 -4.53 -8.94
N LYS A 345 0.60 -3.89 -8.53
CA LYS A 345 0.64 -2.89 -7.47
C LYS A 345 -0.08 -1.58 -7.83
N GLU A 346 -0.37 -0.79 -6.79
CA GLU A 346 -1.12 0.47 -6.88
C GLU A 346 -0.48 1.53 -7.77
N ASP A 347 0.84 1.58 -7.85
CA ASP A 347 1.55 2.52 -8.73
C ASP A 347 1.18 2.30 -10.21
N ILE A 348 1.15 1.03 -10.64
CA ILE A 348 0.78 0.64 -12.00
C ILE A 348 -0.73 0.80 -12.22
N THR A 349 -1.56 0.28 -11.31
CA THR A 349 -3.02 0.40 -11.47
C THR A 349 -3.47 1.86 -11.42
N GLY A 350 -2.90 2.66 -10.54
CA GLY A 350 -3.13 4.11 -10.45
C GLY A 350 -2.70 4.86 -11.71
N TYR A 351 -1.58 4.50 -12.32
CA TYR A 351 -1.19 5.03 -13.63
C TYR A 351 -2.22 4.70 -14.70
N ILE A 352 -2.62 3.42 -14.83
CA ILE A 352 -3.60 2.99 -15.85
C ILE A 352 -4.94 3.69 -15.64
N SER A 353 -5.46 3.72 -14.40
CA SER A 353 -6.75 4.35 -14.10
C SER A 353 -6.74 5.84 -14.42
N LYS A 354 -5.68 6.58 -14.08
CA LYS A 354 -5.61 8.01 -14.39
C LYS A 354 -5.54 8.29 -15.89
N ASN A 355 -4.91 7.40 -16.67
CA ASN A 355 -4.80 7.57 -18.12
C ASN A 355 -5.99 7.01 -18.91
N THR A 356 -6.95 6.33 -18.26
CA THR A 356 -8.14 5.76 -18.92
C THR A 356 -9.44 6.36 -18.39
N VAL A 357 -9.62 6.44 -17.07
CA VAL A 357 -10.85 6.91 -16.42
C VAL A 357 -10.98 8.43 -16.51
N ILE A 358 -9.91 9.19 -16.23
CA ILE A 358 -9.98 10.66 -16.26
C ILE A 358 -10.33 11.17 -17.67
N PRO A 359 -9.66 10.74 -18.76
CA PRO A 359 -10.05 11.15 -20.12
C PRO A 359 -11.51 10.84 -20.43
N PHE A 360 -11.96 9.62 -20.13
CA PHE A 360 -13.36 9.24 -20.35
C PHE A 360 -14.34 10.14 -19.59
N LEU A 361 -14.07 10.43 -18.31
CA LEU A 361 -14.92 11.32 -17.51
C LEU A 361 -14.96 12.75 -18.08
N PHE A 362 -13.83 13.24 -18.60
CA PHE A 362 -13.77 14.55 -19.26
C PHE A 362 -14.61 14.56 -20.54
N ASP A 363 -14.51 13.52 -21.37
CA ASP A 363 -15.29 13.40 -22.61
C ASP A 363 -16.80 13.33 -22.32
N GLU A 364 -17.23 12.53 -21.34
CA GLU A 364 -18.63 12.43 -20.93
C GLU A 364 -19.15 13.73 -20.30
N ALA A 365 -18.35 14.39 -19.46
CA ALA A 365 -18.70 15.68 -18.88
C ALA A 365 -18.84 16.76 -19.95
N LYS A 366 -17.96 16.79 -20.96
CA LYS A 366 -18.02 17.70 -22.10
C LYS A 366 -19.30 17.54 -22.91
N LYS A 367 -19.76 16.30 -23.12
CA LYS A 367 -21.06 16.03 -23.80
C LYS A 367 -22.24 16.64 -23.04
N ARG A 368 -22.22 16.61 -21.71
CA ARG A 368 -23.31 17.11 -20.85
C ARG A 368 -23.23 18.60 -20.54
N CYS A 369 -22.03 19.18 -20.60
CA CYS A 369 -21.79 20.59 -20.24
C CYS A 369 -20.74 21.22 -21.16
N ALA A 370 -21.01 21.26 -22.47
CA ALA A 370 -20.04 21.74 -23.46
C ALA A 370 -19.46 23.13 -23.16
N ILE A 371 -20.30 24.05 -22.65
CA ILE A 371 -19.93 25.43 -22.31
C ILE A 371 -18.79 25.48 -21.28
N ALA A 372 -18.76 24.55 -20.30
CA ALA A 372 -17.70 24.50 -19.30
C ALA A 372 -16.34 24.08 -19.88
N PHE A 373 -16.34 23.44 -21.06
CA PHE A 373 -15.17 22.93 -21.79
C PHE A 373 -14.85 23.74 -23.06
N GLU A 374 -15.51 24.87 -23.30
CA GLU A 374 -15.07 25.84 -24.30
C GLU A 374 -13.77 26.51 -23.84
N PRO A 375 -12.92 27.09 -24.73
CA PRO A 375 -11.61 27.65 -24.34
C PRO A 375 -11.62 28.68 -23.20
N ALA A 376 -12.75 29.34 -22.92
CA ALA A 376 -12.95 30.26 -21.80
C ALA A 376 -13.80 29.68 -20.64
N GLY A 377 -14.15 28.40 -20.73
CA GLY A 377 -14.97 27.69 -19.76
C GLY A 377 -14.22 27.37 -18.47
N SER A 378 -15.02 27.15 -17.41
CA SER A 378 -14.54 26.94 -16.04
C SER A 378 -13.57 25.76 -15.86
N VAL A 379 -13.64 24.72 -16.70
CA VAL A 379 -12.75 23.56 -16.58
C VAL A 379 -11.32 23.93 -16.97
N TRP A 380 -11.16 24.64 -18.09
CA TRP A 380 -9.85 25.06 -18.57
C TRP A 380 -9.32 26.28 -17.81
N SER A 381 -10.19 27.10 -17.20
CA SER A 381 -9.73 28.18 -16.32
C SER A 381 -9.00 27.61 -15.10
N LEU A 382 -9.49 26.53 -14.47
CA LEU A 382 -8.79 25.89 -13.35
C LEU A 382 -7.37 25.44 -13.69
N LEU A 383 -7.18 24.87 -14.89
CA LEU A 383 -5.87 24.46 -15.39
C LEU A 383 -4.96 25.64 -15.72
N ARG A 384 -5.53 26.76 -16.17
CA ARG A 384 -4.82 27.99 -16.50
C ARG A 384 -4.37 28.77 -15.26
N ASP A 385 -5.25 28.84 -14.26
CA ASP A 385 -5.05 29.62 -13.05
C ASP A 385 -3.98 28.99 -12.15
N ASN A 386 -3.83 27.66 -12.19
CA ASN A 386 -2.78 26.96 -11.46
C ASN A 386 -2.29 25.71 -12.23
N PRO A 387 -1.48 25.88 -13.28
CA PRO A 387 -1.03 24.75 -14.12
C PRO A 387 -0.20 23.74 -13.32
N ASP A 388 0.63 24.23 -12.40
CA ASP A 388 1.54 23.41 -11.59
C ASP A 388 0.82 22.44 -10.65
N ARG A 389 -0.41 22.76 -10.23
CA ARG A 389 -1.25 21.86 -9.43
C ARG A 389 -1.51 20.52 -10.14
N TYR A 390 -1.52 20.52 -11.47
CA TYR A 390 -1.90 19.37 -12.28
C TYR A 390 -0.71 18.67 -12.96
N ILE A 391 0.50 19.23 -12.80
CA ILE A 391 1.74 18.61 -13.29
C ILE A 391 2.40 17.86 -12.13
N TYR A 392 2.61 16.57 -12.31
CA TYR A 392 3.29 15.72 -11.34
C TYR A 392 4.63 16.32 -10.89
N GLU A 393 4.90 16.27 -9.60
CA GLU A 393 6.12 16.80 -8.99
C GLU A 393 7.40 16.27 -9.66
N PRO A 394 7.55 14.95 -9.97
CA PRO A 394 8.69 14.47 -10.73
C PRO A 394 8.91 15.16 -12.08
N VAL A 395 7.84 15.57 -12.76
CA VAL A 395 7.94 16.30 -14.04
C VAL A 395 8.46 17.71 -13.81
N ARG A 396 8.08 18.37 -12.71
CA ARG A 396 8.48 19.73 -12.33
C ARG A 396 9.84 19.81 -11.63
N LYS A 397 10.41 18.69 -11.17
CA LYS A 397 11.63 18.70 -10.37
C LYS A 397 12.79 19.41 -11.09
N GLY A 398 13.27 20.51 -10.48
CA GLY A 398 14.40 21.31 -10.94
C GLY A 398 14.28 21.88 -12.36
N VAL A 399 13.08 21.96 -12.93
CA VAL A 399 12.87 22.52 -14.27
C VAL A 399 13.08 24.04 -14.28
N ASP A 400 12.82 24.71 -13.16
CA ASP A 400 12.95 26.16 -13.02
C ASP A 400 14.36 26.60 -12.60
N LEU A 401 15.26 25.65 -12.35
CA LEU A 401 16.66 25.93 -12.06
C LEU A 401 17.42 26.32 -13.33
N GLU A 402 18.41 27.19 -13.16
CA GLU A 402 19.26 27.62 -14.27
C GLU A 402 20.17 26.46 -14.70
N LEU A 403 20.23 26.18 -16.02
CA LEU A 403 21.07 25.09 -16.52
C LEU A 403 22.54 25.52 -16.54
N PRO A 404 23.48 24.61 -16.18
CA PRO A 404 24.90 24.89 -16.33
C PRO A 404 25.26 25.29 -17.76
N ALA A 405 26.19 26.23 -17.94
CA ALA A 405 26.53 26.78 -19.26
C ALA A 405 26.92 25.71 -20.31
N HIS A 406 27.59 24.63 -19.88
CA HIS A 406 27.98 23.50 -20.73
C HIS A 406 26.80 22.62 -21.19
N ILE A 407 25.67 22.66 -20.45
CA ILE A 407 24.42 22.01 -20.85
C ILE A 407 23.58 22.96 -21.69
N ALA A 408 23.39 24.21 -21.22
CA ALA A 408 22.59 25.23 -21.87
C ALA A 408 23.03 25.51 -23.31
N GLY A 409 24.35 25.60 -23.56
CA GLY A 409 24.90 25.79 -24.90
C GLY A 409 24.56 24.67 -25.88
N GLY A 410 24.28 23.46 -25.38
CA GLY A 410 23.97 22.27 -26.16
C GLY A 410 22.50 22.09 -26.56
N ILE A 411 21.60 22.96 -26.09
CA ILE A 411 20.14 22.85 -26.31
C ILE A 411 19.79 23.12 -27.77
N HIS A 412 20.28 24.24 -28.30
CA HIS A 412 20.02 24.67 -29.68
C HIS A 412 21.16 24.31 -30.65
N ASP A 413 22.29 23.83 -30.13
CA ASP A 413 23.46 23.45 -30.92
C ASP A 413 24.06 22.14 -30.41
N VAL A 414 23.85 21.06 -31.18
CA VAL A 414 24.32 19.70 -30.81
C VAL A 414 25.84 19.63 -30.68
N SER A 415 26.59 20.44 -31.43
CA SER A 415 28.05 20.44 -31.40
C SER A 415 28.64 20.97 -30.08
N ARG A 416 27.83 21.69 -29.30
CA ARG A 416 28.21 22.29 -28.01
C ARG A 416 27.79 21.45 -26.80
N ARG A 417 27.31 20.23 -27.00
CA ARG A 417 26.87 19.33 -25.91
C ARG A 417 28.06 18.74 -25.16
N GLY A 418 28.41 19.33 -24.01
CA GLY A 418 29.34 18.74 -23.05
C GLY A 418 28.60 17.96 -21.96
N ASP A 419 29.01 16.73 -21.65
CA ASP A 419 28.51 15.95 -20.50
C ASP A 419 27.01 15.62 -20.46
N TRP A 420 26.29 15.75 -21.57
CA TRP A 420 24.85 15.46 -21.66
C TRP A 420 24.44 14.03 -21.26
N ASN A 421 25.35 13.06 -21.37
CA ASN A 421 25.07 11.66 -20.99
C ASN A 421 25.52 11.34 -19.55
N ARG A 422 26.04 12.31 -18.79
CA ARG A 422 26.36 12.14 -17.37
C ARG A 422 25.11 12.37 -16.52
N PRO A 423 25.06 11.82 -15.30
CA PRO A 423 24.01 12.12 -14.35
C PRO A 423 23.81 13.64 -14.20
N ALA A 424 22.57 14.08 -14.26
CA ALA A 424 22.22 15.48 -14.00
C ALA A 424 22.46 15.83 -12.53
N ALA A 425 22.70 17.11 -12.25
CA ALA A 425 22.80 17.60 -10.88
C ALA A 425 21.54 17.23 -10.12
N ALA A 426 21.70 16.81 -8.87
CA ALA A 426 20.64 16.03 -8.26
C ALA A 426 19.43 16.90 -7.81
N GLU A 427 19.62 18.23 -7.69
CA GLU A 427 18.53 19.25 -7.63
C GLU A 427 17.64 19.21 -8.87
N CYS A 428 18.25 18.98 -10.03
CA CYS A 428 17.61 18.89 -11.34
C CYS A 428 17.06 17.49 -11.61
N ALA A 429 17.76 16.45 -11.17
CA ALA A 429 17.58 15.08 -11.65
C ALA A 429 16.55 14.25 -10.88
N LEU A 430 15.78 13.43 -11.59
CA LEU A 430 15.17 12.21 -11.05
C LEU A 430 16.26 11.12 -10.84
N PRO A 431 15.97 10.05 -10.08
CA PRO A 431 16.94 8.97 -9.89
C PRO A 431 17.46 8.45 -11.22
N THR A 432 18.79 8.37 -11.35
CA THR A 432 19.51 7.91 -12.57
C THR A 432 19.37 8.79 -13.82
N GLU A 433 18.69 9.93 -13.73
CA GLU A 433 18.46 10.81 -14.87
C GLU A 433 19.74 11.54 -15.32
N THR A 434 20.03 11.47 -16.61
CA THR A 434 21.14 12.19 -17.27
C THR A 434 20.76 13.61 -17.62
N TRP A 435 21.74 14.48 -17.91
CA TRP A 435 21.48 15.85 -18.39
C TRP A 435 20.62 15.90 -19.66
N ARG A 436 20.79 14.94 -20.57
CA ARG A 436 19.96 14.79 -21.77
C ARG A 436 18.50 14.54 -21.41
N GLU A 437 18.25 13.62 -20.50
CA GLU A 437 16.90 13.25 -20.07
C GLU A 437 16.26 14.40 -19.27
N HIS A 438 17.03 15.05 -18.39
CA HIS A 438 16.58 16.23 -17.66
C HIS A 438 16.20 17.37 -18.61
N VAL A 439 17.03 17.70 -19.62
CA VAL A 439 16.71 18.74 -20.61
C VAL A 439 15.44 18.39 -21.38
N ALA A 440 15.26 17.11 -21.77
CA ALA A 440 14.05 16.66 -22.44
C ALA A 440 12.81 16.80 -21.54
N ARG A 441 12.90 16.40 -20.27
CA ARG A 441 11.83 16.54 -19.28
C ARG A 441 11.51 18.01 -18.98
N ARG A 442 12.53 18.85 -18.82
CA ARG A 442 12.41 20.31 -18.64
C ARG A 442 11.66 20.95 -19.80
N GLN A 443 12.09 20.65 -21.03
CA GLN A 443 11.43 21.13 -22.24
C GLN A 443 9.96 20.68 -22.28
N ARG A 444 9.69 19.40 -21.99
CA ARG A 444 8.33 18.87 -21.91
C ARG A 444 7.48 19.57 -20.84
N CYS A 445 8.06 19.85 -19.67
CA CYS A 445 7.37 20.55 -18.59
C CYS A 445 7.00 21.98 -19.00
N TYR A 446 7.91 22.72 -19.64
CA TYR A 446 7.62 24.05 -20.16
C TYR A 446 6.56 24.06 -21.26
N GLU A 447 6.62 23.10 -22.18
CA GLU A 447 5.58 22.92 -23.20
C GLU A 447 4.21 22.68 -22.58
N VAL A 448 4.13 21.83 -21.56
CA VAL A 448 2.88 21.55 -20.84
C VAL A 448 2.39 22.80 -20.11
N ARG A 449 3.26 23.51 -19.39
CA ARG A 449 2.91 24.78 -18.71
C ARG A 449 2.40 25.83 -19.69
N GLN A 450 3.08 26.02 -20.82
CA GLN A 450 2.65 26.96 -21.85
C GLN A 450 1.29 26.56 -22.45
N LYS A 451 1.07 25.27 -22.72
CA LYS A 451 -0.23 24.78 -23.20
C LYS A 451 -1.34 25.00 -22.18
N LEU A 452 -1.09 24.73 -20.91
CA LEU A 452 -2.06 24.94 -19.82
C LEU A 452 -2.40 26.44 -19.66
N ALA A 453 -1.37 27.30 -19.58
CA ALA A 453 -1.54 28.75 -19.47
C ALA A 453 -2.21 29.36 -20.72
N GLY A 454 -1.96 28.80 -21.90
CA GLY A 454 -2.59 29.20 -23.16
C GLY A 454 -3.98 28.62 -23.38
N GLY A 455 -4.49 27.76 -22.49
CA GLY A 455 -5.77 27.06 -22.68
C GLY A 455 -5.78 26.09 -23.86
N GLN A 456 -4.61 25.62 -24.30
CA GLN A 456 -4.41 24.72 -25.44
C GLN A 456 -4.46 23.24 -25.03
N VAL A 457 -5.29 22.91 -24.05
CA VAL A 457 -5.51 21.55 -23.56
C VAL A 457 -6.78 21.03 -24.21
N ASN A 458 -6.78 20.92 -25.54
CA ASN A 458 -7.89 20.33 -26.30
C ASN A 458 -7.36 19.26 -27.24
#